data_AF-A0A1I7UMJ0-F1
#
_entry.id   AF-A0A1I7UMJ0-F1
#
_cell.length_a   1.000
_cell.length_b   1.000
_cell.length_c   1.000
_cell.angle_alpha   90.00
_cell.angle_beta   90.00
_cell.angle_gamma   90.00
#
_symmetry.space_group_name_H-M   'P 1'
#
loop_
_entity.id
_entity.type
_entity.pdbx_description
1 polymer ?
#
loop_
_entity_poly.entity_id
_entity_poly.type
_entity_poly.pdbx_seq_one_letter_code
_entity_poly.pdbx_strand_id
1 'polypeptide(L)'
;MSRLLVKNLKQVVQIVDDSTTEFLKGDSMNRIKILNDPSNSLAILVDSEGKFEEIGDLGEIEKRDGIERILDAKKGIAIPGFVDAHSHPVFAGDRVHEFAMKLAGATYMQVQQAGGGIMFTTNKTREASEQDLRKDFEEVARKMLQSGTTTLEAKSGYGLDVETEMKMLRVLSTVTPGIPLEVSATFCGAHAVPKGDLY
;
A
#
# COMPACT_ATOMS: atom_id res chain seq x y z
N MET A 1 19.76 -9.44 7.61
CA MET A 1 19.51 -10.41 6.52
C MET A 1 20.84 -10.73 5.86
N SER A 2 20.92 -11.77 5.03
CA SER A 2 22.10 -12.03 4.20
C SER A 2 22.00 -11.27 2.87
N ARG A 3 23.13 -11.01 2.19
CA ARG A 3 23.09 -10.36 0.86
C ARG A 3 22.31 -11.22 -0.15
N LEU A 4 21.54 -10.57 -1.00
CA LEU A 4 20.70 -11.20 -2.03
C LEU A 4 21.08 -10.69 -3.41
N LEU A 5 21.40 -11.60 -4.32
CA LEU A 5 21.54 -11.35 -5.74
C LEU A 5 20.24 -11.73 -6.47
N VAL A 6 19.58 -10.77 -7.09
CA VAL A 6 18.53 -11.02 -8.09
C VAL A 6 19.17 -10.97 -9.47
N LYS A 7 19.14 -12.07 -10.22
CA LYS A 7 19.83 -12.20 -11.51
C LYS A 7 18.89 -12.48 -12.67
N ASN A 8 19.43 -12.40 -13.88
CA ASN A 8 18.76 -12.71 -15.14
C ASN A 8 17.53 -11.84 -15.40
N LEU A 9 17.60 -10.55 -15.05
CA LEU A 9 16.56 -9.58 -15.32
C LEU A 9 16.66 -9.09 -16.75
N LYS A 10 15.50 -8.94 -17.40
CA LYS A 10 15.41 -8.28 -18.71
C LYS A 10 15.38 -6.76 -18.56
N GLN A 11 14.64 -6.29 -17.56
CA GLN A 11 14.45 -4.88 -17.29
C GLN A 11 14.46 -4.59 -15.79
N VAL A 12 14.97 -3.42 -15.44
CA VAL A 12 14.88 -2.83 -14.11
C VAL A 12 14.32 -1.41 -14.24
N VAL A 13 13.16 -1.18 -13.63
CA VAL A 13 12.55 0.16 -13.57
C VAL A 13 13.11 0.89 -12.35
N GLN A 14 13.80 2.00 -12.56
CA GLN A 14 14.40 2.80 -11.48
C GLN A 14 13.60 4.06 -11.15
N ILE A 15 12.66 4.44 -12.02
CA ILE A 15 11.93 5.72 -12.00
C ILE A 15 12.84 6.91 -12.32
N VAL A 16 13.95 7.10 -11.58
CA VAL A 16 15.01 8.09 -11.81
C VAL A 16 16.39 7.44 -11.69
N ASP A 17 17.45 8.07 -12.20
CA ASP A 17 18.85 7.61 -12.09
C ASP A 17 19.78 8.58 -11.35
N ASP A 18 19.22 9.57 -10.65
CA ASP A 18 19.96 10.53 -9.85
C ASP A 18 19.42 10.61 -8.41
N SER A 19 20.26 11.09 -7.49
CA SER A 19 19.93 11.17 -6.06
C SER A 19 19.33 12.52 -5.63
N THR A 20 19.05 13.41 -6.59
CA THR A 20 18.58 14.78 -6.34
C THR A 20 17.12 14.98 -6.71
N THR A 21 16.56 14.14 -7.58
CA THR A 21 15.17 14.19 -7.99
C THR A 21 14.27 13.57 -6.93
N GLU A 22 13.55 14.41 -6.19
CA GLU A 22 12.59 13.96 -5.17
C GLU A 22 11.27 13.44 -5.78
N PHE A 23 10.77 14.09 -6.83
CA PHE A 23 9.53 13.69 -7.51
C PHE A 23 9.46 14.18 -8.96
N LEU A 24 8.78 13.41 -9.81
CA LEU A 24 8.47 13.78 -11.19
C LEU A 24 7.13 14.54 -11.24
N LYS A 25 7.05 15.58 -12.06
CA LYS A 25 5.83 16.39 -12.27
C LYS A 25 5.67 16.82 -13.72
N GLY A 26 4.43 17.03 -14.15
CA GLY A 26 4.13 17.45 -15.53
C GLY A 26 4.73 16.49 -16.56
N ASP A 27 5.35 17.04 -17.61
CA ASP A 27 5.93 16.24 -18.70
C ASP A 27 7.02 15.26 -18.25
N SER A 28 7.69 15.52 -17.12
CA SER A 28 8.70 14.61 -16.57
C SER A 28 8.11 13.27 -16.13
N MET A 29 6.81 13.19 -15.83
CA MET A 29 6.14 11.93 -15.49
C MET A 29 6.12 10.93 -16.67
N ASN A 30 6.29 11.41 -17.91
CA ASN A 30 6.40 10.55 -19.10
C ASN A 30 7.82 10.02 -19.33
N ARG A 31 8.78 10.35 -18.46
CA ARG A 31 10.21 10.08 -18.64
C ARG A 31 10.75 9.30 -17.44
N ILE A 32 10.33 8.04 -17.30
CA ILE A 32 10.88 7.15 -16.28
C ILE A 32 12.16 6.48 -16.75
N LYS A 33 13.10 6.30 -15.82
CA LYS A 33 14.31 5.52 -16.06
C LYS A 33 14.00 4.03 -16.07
N ILE A 34 14.38 3.37 -17.16
CA ILE A 34 14.33 1.92 -17.31
C ILE A 34 15.68 1.45 -17.86
N LEU A 35 16.33 0.53 -17.15
CA LEU A 35 17.40 -0.28 -17.71
C LEU A 35 16.76 -1.44 -18.47
N ASN A 36 17.18 -1.66 -19.71
CA ASN A 36 16.68 -2.73 -20.56
C ASN A 36 17.86 -3.39 -21.25
N ASP A 37 18.02 -4.69 -21.02
CA ASP A 37 19.06 -5.48 -21.66
C ASP A 37 18.43 -6.65 -22.44
N PRO A 38 18.55 -6.66 -23.78
CA PRO A 38 18.11 -7.78 -24.61
C PRO A 38 18.76 -9.12 -24.26
N SER A 39 19.96 -9.10 -23.67
CA SER A 39 20.68 -10.33 -23.27
C SER A 39 20.16 -10.94 -21.97
N ASN A 40 19.36 -10.19 -21.21
CA ASN A 40 18.85 -10.53 -19.88
C ASN A 40 19.96 -10.71 -18.84
N SER A 41 21.04 -9.94 -18.92
CA SER A 41 22.15 -9.93 -17.97
C SER A 41 21.97 -8.90 -16.86
N LEU A 42 20.83 -8.23 -16.71
CA LEU A 42 20.66 -7.30 -15.59
C LEU A 42 20.56 -8.05 -14.26
N ALA A 43 21.13 -7.46 -13.22
CA ALA A 43 21.09 -7.96 -11.86
C ALA A 43 20.93 -6.81 -10.85
N ILE A 44 20.39 -7.17 -9.67
CA ILE A 44 20.26 -6.30 -8.50
C ILE A 44 20.93 -6.99 -7.33
N LEU A 45 21.82 -6.27 -6.65
CA LEU A 45 22.42 -6.70 -5.40
C LEU A 45 21.77 -5.94 -4.25
N VAL A 46 21.29 -6.70 -3.26
CA VAL A 46 20.69 -6.19 -2.03
C VAL A 46 21.60 -6.55 -0.87
N ASP A 47 21.91 -5.57 -0.03
CA ASP A 47 22.79 -5.76 1.11
C ASP A 47 22.11 -6.54 2.27
N SER A 48 22.85 -6.74 3.36
CA SER A 48 22.34 -7.42 4.55
C SER A 48 21.25 -6.66 5.31
N GLU A 49 21.09 -5.35 5.05
CA GLU A 49 20.04 -4.50 5.64
C GLU A 49 18.77 -4.46 4.78
N GLY A 50 18.78 -5.04 3.58
CA GLY A 50 17.65 -5.02 2.65
C GLY A 50 17.64 -3.78 1.75
N LYS A 51 18.74 -3.03 1.65
CA LYS A 51 18.86 -1.87 0.75
C LYS A 51 19.49 -2.30 -0.57
N PHE A 52 19.13 -1.59 -1.64
CA PHE A 52 19.79 -1.75 -2.93
C PHE A 52 21.23 -1.26 -2.85
N GLU A 53 22.18 -2.16 -3.11
CA GLU A 53 23.61 -1.86 -3.11
C GLU A 53 24.10 -1.55 -4.52
N GLU A 54 23.68 -2.35 -5.50
CA GLU A 54 24.11 -2.20 -6.90
C GLU A 54 23.02 -2.69 -7.86
N ILE A 55 22.89 -2.03 -9.01
CA ILE A 55 22.03 -2.44 -10.14
C ILE A 55 22.86 -2.32 -11.40
N GLY A 56 22.96 -3.39 -12.19
CA GLY A 56 23.85 -3.39 -13.35
C GLY A 56 23.99 -4.74 -14.01
N ASP A 57 25.13 -4.97 -14.65
CA ASP A 57 25.43 -6.22 -15.33
C ASP A 57 25.76 -7.35 -14.36
N LEU A 58 25.18 -8.53 -14.61
CA LEU A 58 25.34 -9.73 -13.81
C LEU A 58 26.81 -10.17 -13.73
N GLY A 59 27.57 -10.09 -14.83
CA GLY A 59 28.96 -10.52 -14.88
C GLY A 59 29.88 -9.68 -13.99
N GLU A 60 29.51 -8.45 -13.67
CA GLU A 60 30.24 -7.61 -12.71
C GLU A 60 29.74 -7.80 -11.28
N ILE A 61 28.41 -7.90 -11.10
CA ILE A 61 27.80 -8.04 -9.77
C ILE A 61 28.09 -9.42 -9.15
N GLU A 62 28.13 -10.50 -9.95
CA GLU A 62 28.36 -11.86 -9.43
C GLU A 62 29.78 -12.07 -8.89
N LYS A 63 30.71 -11.17 -9.20
CA LYS A 63 32.08 -11.16 -8.65
C LYS A 63 32.15 -10.61 -7.22
N ARG A 64 31.06 -10.08 -6.67
CA ARG A 64 31.02 -9.53 -5.30
C ARG A 64 31.01 -10.66 -4.28
N ASP A 65 31.76 -10.49 -3.19
CA ASP A 65 31.84 -11.48 -2.11
C ASP A 65 30.59 -11.50 -1.21
N GLY A 66 30.37 -12.58 -0.48
CA GLY A 66 29.31 -12.64 0.55
C GLY A 66 27.89 -12.67 0.00
N ILE A 67 27.70 -13.00 -1.27
CA ILE A 67 26.39 -13.32 -1.83
C ILE A 67 25.94 -14.68 -1.29
N GLU A 68 24.96 -14.67 -0.38
CA GLU A 68 24.47 -15.89 0.28
C GLU A 68 23.15 -16.39 -0.32
N ARG A 69 22.36 -15.49 -0.90
CA ARG A 69 21.07 -15.81 -1.52
C ARG A 69 21.06 -15.37 -2.97
N ILE A 70 20.52 -16.23 -3.83
CA ILE A 70 20.37 -15.96 -5.26
C ILE A 70 18.92 -16.20 -5.66
N LEU A 71 18.31 -15.22 -6.32
CA LEU A 71 16.99 -15.30 -6.94
C LEU A 71 17.17 -15.17 -8.45
N ASP A 72 16.74 -16.18 -9.21
CA ASP A 72 16.72 -16.11 -10.67
C ASP A 72 15.37 -15.54 -11.14
N ALA A 73 15.38 -14.36 -11.74
CA ALA A 73 14.19 -13.69 -12.24
C ALA A 73 13.68 -14.27 -13.57
N LYS A 74 14.42 -15.19 -14.21
CA LYS A 74 14.03 -15.89 -15.45
C LYS A 74 13.56 -14.95 -16.55
N LYS A 75 14.34 -13.89 -16.82
CA LYS A 75 14.03 -12.83 -17.80
C LYS A 75 12.85 -11.94 -17.39
N GLY A 76 12.53 -11.92 -16.11
CA GLY A 76 11.52 -11.06 -15.51
C GLY A 76 11.90 -9.59 -15.56
N ILE A 77 10.92 -8.77 -15.18
CA ILE A 77 11.06 -7.32 -15.04
C ILE A 77 11.01 -7.02 -13.55
N ALA A 78 12.01 -6.29 -13.05
CA ALA A 78 11.98 -5.73 -11.70
C ALA A 78 11.34 -4.35 -11.76
N ILE A 79 10.29 -4.16 -10.96
CA ILE A 79 9.59 -2.89 -10.77
C ILE A 79 9.61 -2.61 -9.26
N PRO A 80 9.78 -1.35 -8.82
CA PRO A 80 9.65 -1.00 -7.41
C PRO A 80 8.29 -1.45 -6.87
N GLY A 81 8.26 -1.82 -5.59
CA GLY A 81 7.00 -2.05 -4.89
C GLY A 81 6.10 -0.82 -4.98
N PHE A 82 4.81 -1.02 -5.15
CA PHE A 82 3.87 0.08 -5.32
C PHE A 82 3.63 0.80 -4.00
N VAL A 83 3.43 2.12 -4.11
CA VAL A 83 3.02 3.00 -3.02
C VAL A 83 1.57 3.38 -3.23
N ASP A 84 0.68 2.92 -2.34
CA ASP A 84 -0.70 3.37 -2.32
C ASP A 84 -0.80 4.56 -1.36
N ALA A 85 -0.84 5.76 -1.92
CA ALA A 85 -0.73 7.00 -1.16
C ALA A 85 -2.06 7.48 -0.55
N HIS A 86 -3.17 6.74 -0.74
CA HIS A 86 -4.45 7.15 -0.17
C HIS A 86 -5.40 5.97 0.03
N SER A 87 -5.58 5.54 1.28
CA SER A 87 -6.58 4.53 1.61
C SER A 87 -7.29 4.76 2.95
N HIS A 88 -8.44 4.10 3.13
CA HIS A 88 -9.13 3.97 4.42
C HIS A 88 -9.35 2.48 4.72
N PRO A 89 -8.30 1.73 5.10
CA PRO A 89 -8.32 0.27 5.05
C PRO A 89 -8.83 -0.37 6.35
N VAL A 90 -9.02 0.42 7.41
CA VAL A 90 -9.61 -0.01 8.68
C VAL A 90 -11.05 0.47 8.73
N PHE A 91 -12.00 -0.44 8.64
CA PHE A 91 -13.43 -0.21 8.81
C PHE A 91 -14.13 -1.54 9.06
N ALA A 92 -15.37 -1.50 9.53
CA ALA A 92 -16.21 -2.69 9.66
C ALA A 92 -17.47 -2.60 8.80
N GLY A 93 -18.00 -3.78 8.46
CA GLY A 93 -19.16 -3.94 7.58
C GLY A 93 -18.84 -3.69 6.11
N ASP A 94 -19.84 -3.85 5.26
CA ASP A 94 -19.76 -3.55 3.83
C ASP A 94 -20.94 -2.69 3.37
N ARG A 95 -20.78 -2.07 2.19
CA ARG A 95 -21.81 -1.23 1.58
C ARG A 95 -22.38 -1.86 0.31
N VAL A 96 -22.37 -3.20 0.22
CA VAL A 96 -22.88 -3.93 -0.96
C VAL A 96 -24.37 -3.68 -1.15
N HIS A 97 -25.13 -3.57 -0.06
CA HIS A 97 -26.55 -3.23 -0.09
C HIS A 97 -26.81 -1.85 -0.76
N GLU A 98 -25.95 -0.86 -0.52
CA GLU A 98 -26.06 0.45 -1.17
C GLU A 98 -25.73 0.39 -2.65
N PHE A 99 -24.78 -0.47 -3.04
CA PHE A 99 -24.47 -0.69 -4.44
C PHE A 99 -25.69 -1.24 -5.20
N ALA A 100 -26.41 -2.19 -4.61
CA ALA A 100 -27.67 -2.69 -5.17
C ALA A 100 -28.74 -1.58 -5.31
N MET A 101 -28.89 -0.71 -4.31
CA MET A 101 -29.81 0.43 -4.39
C MET A 101 -29.44 1.41 -5.51
N LYS A 102 -28.15 1.74 -5.64
CA LYS A 102 -27.65 2.62 -6.71
C LYS A 102 -27.91 2.03 -8.10
N LEU A 103 -27.68 0.73 -8.27
CA LEU A 103 -28.00 0.03 -9.53
C LEU A 103 -29.50 0.07 -9.86
N ALA A 104 -30.36 0.06 -8.83
CA ALA A 104 -31.80 0.22 -8.98
C ALA A 104 -32.24 1.69 -9.21
N GLY A 105 -31.30 2.63 -9.34
CA GLY A 105 -31.57 4.04 -9.64
C GLY A 105 -31.76 4.94 -8.42
N ALA A 106 -31.46 4.46 -7.21
CA ALA A 106 -31.55 5.30 -6.01
C ALA A 106 -30.53 6.46 -6.06
N THR A 107 -30.99 7.67 -5.72
CA THR A 107 -30.12 8.83 -5.56
C THR A 107 -29.25 8.71 -4.31
N TYR A 108 -28.16 9.47 -4.26
CA TYR A 108 -27.31 9.55 -3.07
C TYR A 108 -28.10 9.86 -1.79
N MET A 109 -29.04 10.81 -1.86
CA MET A 109 -29.89 11.19 -0.72
C MET A 109 -30.79 10.04 -0.28
N GLN A 110 -31.36 9.27 -1.21
CA GLN A 110 -32.22 8.12 -0.87
C GLN A 110 -31.42 7.01 -0.18
N VAL A 111 -30.20 6.75 -0.63
CA VAL A 111 -29.28 5.80 0.03
C VAL A 111 -28.93 6.27 1.45
N GLN A 112 -28.65 7.56 1.62
CA GLN A 112 -28.35 8.14 2.93
C GLN A 112 -29.57 8.10 3.87
N GLN A 113 -30.77 8.38 3.37
CA GLN A 113 -32.04 8.27 4.12
C GLN A 113 -32.33 6.83 4.54
N ALA A 114 -31.95 5.85 3.72
CA ALA A 114 -32.04 4.42 4.05
C ALA A 114 -30.99 3.95 5.08
N GLY A 115 -30.20 4.87 5.65
CA GLY A 115 -29.20 4.57 6.66
C GLY A 115 -27.83 4.17 6.09
N GLY A 116 -27.63 4.28 4.78
CA GLY A 116 -26.34 4.11 4.12
C GLY A 116 -25.42 5.34 4.28
N GLY A 117 -24.39 5.41 3.45
CA GLY A 117 -23.42 6.51 3.48
C GLY A 117 -22.29 6.27 4.47
N ILE A 118 -21.48 7.31 4.68
CA ILE A 118 -20.36 7.26 5.64
C ILE A 118 -20.82 6.87 7.05
N MET A 119 -22.01 7.34 7.47
CA MET A 119 -22.55 7.03 8.81
C MET A 119 -22.85 5.55 9.02
N PHE A 120 -23.16 4.79 7.96
CA PHE A 120 -23.31 3.33 8.06
C PHE A 120 -21.99 2.70 8.50
N THR A 121 -20.92 3.00 7.77
CA THR A 121 -19.56 2.52 8.08
C THR A 121 -19.09 3.04 9.44
N THR A 122 -19.41 4.28 9.79
CA THR A 122 -19.07 4.84 11.11
C THR A 122 -19.71 4.04 12.23
N ASN A 123 -21.02 3.77 12.15
CA ASN A 123 -21.71 2.99 13.17
C ASN A 123 -21.13 1.57 13.28
N LYS A 124 -20.89 0.90 12.15
CA LYS A 124 -20.26 -0.43 12.14
C LYS A 124 -18.85 -0.43 12.72
N THR A 125 -18.04 0.58 12.42
CA THR A 125 -16.67 0.70 12.92
C THR A 125 -16.64 1.01 14.43
N ARG A 126 -17.62 1.76 14.94
CA ARG A 126 -17.83 1.98 16.38
C ARG A 126 -18.18 0.67 17.10
N GLU A 127 -19.14 -0.07 16.56
CA GLU A 127 -19.61 -1.36 17.11
C GLU A 127 -18.53 -2.46 17.11
N ALA A 128 -17.64 -2.47 16.12
CA ALA A 128 -16.61 -3.49 15.98
C ALA A 128 -15.52 -3.42 17.07
N SER A 129 -15.03 -4.59 17.49
CA SER A 129 -13.89 -4.65 18.40
C SER A 129 -12.59 -4.26 17.68
N GLU A 130 -11.57 -3.85 18.44
CA GLU A 130 -10.23 -3.57 17.87
C GLU A 130 -9.63 -4.83 17.20
N GLN A 131 -9.94 -6.02 17.73
CA GLN A 131 -9.47 -7.29 17.18
C GLN A 131 -10.12 -7.62 15.84
N ASP A 132 -11.42 -7.37 15.70
CA ASP A 132 -12.13 -7.59 14.43
C ASP A 132 -11.60 -6.63 13.35
N LEU A 133 -11.47 -5.34 13.69
CA LEU A 133 -10.91 -4.33 12.78
C LEU A 133 -9.48 -4.68 12.33
N ARG A 134 -8.67 -5.20 13.25
CA ARG A 134 -7.33 -5.69 12.91
C ARG A 134 -7.39 -6.84 11.92
N LYS A 135 -8.18 -7.86 12.22
CA LYS A 135 -8.29 -9.05 11.35
C LYS A 135 -8.72 -8.65 9.94
N ASP A 136 -9.72 -7.80 9.81
CA ASP A 136 -10.22 -7.33 8.52
C ASP A 136 -9.14 -6.52 7.76
N PHE A 137 -8.42 -5.64 8.46
CA PHE A 137 -7.29 -4.91 7.89
C PHE A 137 -6.18 -5.83 7.39
N GLU A 138 -5.82 -6.87 8.16
CA GLU A 138 -4.79 -7.83 7.76
C GLU A 138 -5.15 -8.58 6.48
N GLU A 139 -6.42 -8.93 6.29
CA GLU A 139 -6.90 -9.56 5.05
C GLU A 139 -6.77 -8.62 3.84
N VAL A 140 -7.11 -7.33 4.02
CA VAL A 140 -6.94 -6.30 2.98
C VAL A 140 -5.46 -6.09 2.67
N ALA A 141 -4.63 -5.93 3.69
CA ALA A 141 -3.19 -5.71 3.55
C ALA A 141 -2.50 -6.85 2.78
N ARG A 142 -2.89 -8.11 3.02
CA ARG A 142 -2.38 -9.26 2.25
C ARG A 142 -2.76 -9.20 0.77
N LYS A 143 -3.99 -8.77 0.44
CA LYS A 143 -4.44 -8.60 -0.94
C LYS A 143 -3.69 -7.47 -1.65
N MET A 144 -3.45 -6.36 -0.95
CA MET A 144 -2.66 -5.24 -1.47
C MET A 144 -1.22 -5.68 -1.75
N LEU A 145 -0.60 -6.42 -0.82
CA LEU A 145 0.75 -6.95 -1.01
C LEU A 145 0.84 -7.93 -2.18
N GLN A 146 -0.14 -8.83 -2.33
CA GLN A 146 -0.23 -9.74 -3.49
C GLN A 146 -0.37 -8.99 -4.82
N SER A 147 -0.93 -7.77 -4.78
CA SER A 147 -1.08 -6.90 -5.94
C SER A 147 0.14 -5.99 -6.18
N GLY A 148 1.17 -6.08 -5.34
CA GLY A 148 2.44 -5.36 -5.49
C GLY A 148 2.62 -4.16 -4.56
N THR A 149 1.64 -3.81 -3.73
CA THR A 149 1.78 -2.69 -2.77
C THR A 149 2.73 -3.08 -1.64
N THR A 150 3.80 -2.31 -1.47
CA THR A 150 4.76 -2.49 -0.36
C THR A 150 4.68 -1.37 0.66
N THR A 151 4.14 -0.22 0.28
CA THR A 151 3.96 0.95 1.16
C THR A 151 2.54 1.48 1.01
N LEU A 152 1.89 1.72 2.14
CA LEU A 152 0.49 2.13 2.22
C LEU A 152 0.36 3.35 3.13
N GLU A 153 -0.26 4.41 2.64
CA GLU A 153 -0.88 5.39 3.50
C GLU A 153 -2.27 4.90 3.91
N ALA A 154 -2.55 4.92 5.22
CA ALA A 154 -3.75 4.37 5.80
C ALA A 154 -4.41 5.37 6.76
N LYS A 155 -5.64 5.76 6.45
CA LYS A 155 -6.38 6.75 7.22
C LYS A 155 -7.32 6.13 8.25
N SER A 156 -7.49 6.85 9.36
CA SER A 156 -8.67 6.70 10.21
C SER A 156 -9.90 7.40 9.58
N GLY A 157 -10.83 7.94 10.36
CA GLY A 157 -11.93 8.76 9.86
C GLY A 157 -13.28 8.05 9.74
N TYR A 158 -13.39 6.80 10.18
CA TYR A 158 -14.69 6.14 10.37
C TYR A 158 -15.08 6.04 11.85
N GLY A 159 -14.35 6.69 12.76
CA GLY A 159 -14.76 6.84 14.14
C GLY A 159 -15.62 8.07 14.35
N LEU A 160 -15.18 9.22 13.86
CA LEU A 160 -15.83 10.53 14.10
C LEU A 160 -16.07 10.84 15.60
N ASP A 161 -15.32 10.17 16.46
CA ASP A 161 -15.23 10.38 17.91
C ASP A 161 -13.83 9.96 18.35
N VAL A 162 -13.35 10.50 19.48
CA VAL A 162 -11.97 10.29 19.93
C VAL A 162 -11.66 8.81 20.17
N GLU A 163 -12.58 8.10 20.82
CA GLU A 163 -12.36 6.71 21.24
C GLU A 163 -12.13 5.79 20.03
N THR A 164 -13.01 5.90 19.03
CA THR A 164 -12.99 5.07 17.84
C THR A 164 -11.87 5.48 16.90
N GLU A 165 -11.57 6.77 16.75
CA GLU A 165 -10.42 7.22 15.97
C GLU A 165 -9.10 6.69 16.57
N MET A 166 -8.95 6.74 17.90
CA MET A 166 -7.78 6.18 18.57
C MET A 166 -7.72 4.65 18.44
N LYS A 167 -8.88 3.95 18.46
CA LYS A 167 -8.96 2.51 18.18
C LYS A 167 -8.45 2.18 16.79
N MET A 168 -8.88 2.92 15.76
CA MET A 168 -8.40 2.73 14.38
C MET A 168 -6.91 3.00 14.26
N LEU A 169 -6.40 4.08 14.86
CA LEU A 169 -4.98 4.42 14.83
C LEU A 169 -4.12 3.35 15.53
N ARG A 170 -4.60 2.74 16.61
CA ARG A 170 -3.91 1.59 17.23
C ARG A 170 -3.85 0.39 16.29
N VAL A 171 -4.94 0.07 15.59
CA VAL A 171 -4.93 -0.99 14.57
C VAL A 171 -3.85 -0.71 13.52
N LEU A 172 -3.82 0.51 12.99
CA LEU A 172 -2.85 0.95 11.97
C LEU A 172 -1.41 1.01 12.47
N SER A 173 -1.19 1.41 13.73
CA SER A 173 0.16 1.54 14.31
C SER A 173 0.80 0.21 14.68
N THR A 174 0.03 -0.88 14.66
CA THR A 174 0.57 -2.17 15.03
C THR A 174 1.22 -2.78 13.80
N VAL A 175 2.53 -2.98 13.88
CA VAL A 175 3.26 -3.80 12.91
C VAL A 175 2.61 -5.18 12.93
N THR A 176 1.85 -5.52 11.89
CA THR A 176 1.25 -6.85 11.82
C THR A 176 2.40 -7.84 11.65
N PRO A 177 2.66 -8.72 12.64
CA PRO A 177 3.71 -9.70 12.50
C PRO A 177 3.43 -10.57 11.26
N GLY A 178 4.38 -10.60 10.32
CA GLY A 178 4.27 -11.41 9.10
C GLY A 178 3.51 -10.77 7.92
N ILE A 179 3.20 -9.47 7.96
CA ILE A 179 2.84 -8.70 6.76
C ILE A 179 3.94 -7.66 6.51
N PRO A 180 4.83 -7.85 5.51
CA PRO A 180 5.89 -6.91 5.18
C PRO A 180 5.34 -5.71 4.38
N LEU A 181 4.38 -5.00 4.97
CA LEU A 181 3.78 -3.78 4.42
C LEU A 181 4.16 -2.61 5.32
N GLU A 182 4.76 -1.58 4.72
CA GLU A 182 5.02 -0.33 5.42
C GLU A 182 3.73 0.49 5.48
N VAL A 183 3.38 1.00 6.65
CA VAL A 183 2.14 1.76 6.87
C VAL A 183 2.47 3.16 7.38
N SER A 184 2.05 4.17 6.64
CA SER A 184 1.99 5.56 7.07
C SER A 184 0.58 5.87 7.56
N ALA A 185 0.40 5.96 8.88
CA ALA A 185 -0.92 6.19 9.48
C ALA A 185 -1.27 7.68 9.48
N THR A 186 -2.45 8.03 8.98
CA THR A 186 -2.96 9.40 8.92
C THR A 186 -4.24 9.53 9.75
N PHE A 187 -4.24 10.47 10.70
CA PHE A 187 -5.47 10.83 11.40
C PHE A 187 -6.40 11.62 10.46
N CYS A 188 -7.64 11.14 10.32
CA CYS A 188 -8.67 11.76 9.49
C CYS A 188 -9.99 11.93 10.26
N GLY A 189 -9.96 12.36 11.53
CA GLY A 189 -11.20 12.52 12.31
C GLY A 189 -12.18 13.56 11.76
N ALA A 190 -11.69 14.51 10.94
CA ALA A 190 -12.50 15.48 10.21
C ALA A 190 -13.05 14.94 8.86
N HIS A 191 -13.36 13.65 8.79
CA HIS A 191 -13.84 12.99 7.55
C HIS A 191 -15.29 13.34 7.21
N ALA A 192 -16.13 13.52 8.23
CA ALA A 192 -17.51 13.99 8.10
C ALA A 192 -18.00 14.63 9.41
N VAL A 193 -19.09 15.38 9.31
CA VAL A 193 -19.79 15.93 10.49
C VAL A 193 -20.60 14.80 11.15
N PRO A 194 -20.38 14.48 12.44
CA PRO A 194 -21.16 13.47 13.15
C PRO A 194 -22.63 13.88 13.26
N LYS A 195 -23.54 12.90 13.32
CA LYS A 195 -24.96 13.18 13.58
C LYS A 195 -25.13 13.77 15.00
N GLY A 196 -25.85 14.88 15.11
CA GLY A 196 -26.12 15.57 16.38
C GLY A 196 -25.30 16.83 16.59
N ASP A 197 -24.20 16.99 15.83
CA ASP A 197 -23.35 18.18 15.85
C ASP A 197 -23.75 19.09 14.68
N LEU A 198 -24.88 19.77 14.82
CA LEU A 198 -25.23 20.90 13.95
C LEU A 198 -25.09 22.17 14.78
N TYR A 199 -24.28 23.10 14.29
CA TYR A 199 -24.34 24.51 14.70
C TYR A 199 -25.71 25.11 14.34
#